data_AF-A0A8T7JNT2-F1
#
_entry.id   AF-A0A8T7JNT2-F1
#
_cell.length_a   1.000
_cell.length_b   1.000
_cell.length_c   1.000
_cell.angle_alpha   90.00
_cell.angle_beta   90.00
_cell.angle_gamma   90.00
#
_symmetry.space_group_name_H-M   'P 1'
#
loop_
_entity.id
_entity.type
_entity.pdbx_description
1 polymer ?
#
loop_
_entity_poly.entity_id
_entity_poly.type
_entity_poly.pdbx_seq_one_letter_code
_entity_poly.pdbx_strand_id
1 'polypeptide(L)'
;MPTFQTSQVVLIPDDAKERARAFAVKVTDTVNYRDSNQTAIKKIRDDHFVSKLGEEAVRILFEGRNCRVEGPDYGVYEAKRKSWAADIKINGLEVAVKTQRRSAANRYGLSWTFQDSPERRDPILDMPDAWVCLVVFEDLKPETECLIYPLRKIKQLIFEAPRLTKLVGKKQAVYLERLITNGIFEK
;
A
#
# COMPACT_ATOMS: atom_id res chain seq x y z
N MET A 1 12.25 17.96 2.70
CA MET A 1 11.00 17.51 2.04
C MET A 1 9.83 18.06 2.85
N PRO A 2 8.78 18.63 2.24
CA PRO A 2 7.59 19.05 2.97
C PRO A 2 7.00 17.82 3.67
N THR A 3 7.28 17.68 4.96
CA THR A 3 6.70 16.64 5.80
C THR A 3 5.42 17.19 6.39
N PHE A 4 4.40 16.34 6.48
CA PHE A 4 3.17 16.62 7.21
C PHE A 4 3.12 15.76 8.47
N GLN A 5 2.52 16.28 9.53
CA GLN A 5 2.46 15.62 10.85
C GLN A 5 1.16 14.83 11.04
N THR A 6 0.08 15.30 10.45
CA THR A 6 -1.27 14.70 10.53
C THR A 6 -1.68 14.09 9.20
N SER A 7 -2.49 13.03 9.24
CA SER A 7 -2.97 12.36 8.03
C SER A 7 -3.70 13.33 7.10
N GLN A 8 -3.60 13.08 5.79
CA GLN A 8 -4.10 13.96 4.74
C GLN A 8 -5.09 13.22 3.86
N VAL A 9 -6.23 13.85 3.58
CA VAL A 9 -7.23 13.29 2.66
C VAL A 9 -6.92 13.75 1.24
N VAL A 10 -6.96 12.81 0.30
CA VAL A 10 -6.78 13.07 -1.13
C VAL A 10 -7.91 12.45 -1.92
N LEU A 11 -8.57 13.27 -2.74
CA LEU A 11 -9.53 12.82 -3.72
C LEU A 11 -8.79 12.22 -4.93
N ILE A 12 -9.24 11.06 -5.38
CA ILE A 12 -8.65 10.38 -6.54
C ILE A 12 -9.47 10.72 -7.80
N PRO A 13 -8.86 11.38 -8.79
CA PRO A 13 -9.55 11.77 -10.01
C PRO A 13 -9.88 10.55 -10.88
N ASP A 14 -10.87 10.71 -11.77
CA ASP A 14 -11.39 9.60 -12.61
C ASP A 14 -10.33 8.96 -13.49
N ASP A 15 -9.43 9.76 -14.09
CA ASP A 15 -8.33 9.28 -14.92
C ASP A 15 -7.37 8.36 -14.14
N ALA A 16 -7.05 8.71 -12.89
CA ALA A 16 -6.20 7.87 -12.02
C ALA A 16 -6.90 6.55 -11.66
N LYS A 17 -8.22 6.59 -11.42
CA LYS A 17 -9.02 5.39 -11.17
C LYS A 17 -9.05 4.47 -12.38
N GLU A 18 -9.18 5.02 -13.59
CA GLU A 18 -9.15 4.26 -14.84
C GLU A 18 -7.80 3.60 -15.08
N ARG A 19 -6.68 4.32 -14.89
CA ARG A 19 -5.34 3.73 -14.98
C ARG A 19 -5.15 2.59 -13.99
N ALA A 20 -5.53 2.78 -12.73
CA ALA A 20 -5.45 1.75 -11.70
C ALA A 20 -6.29 0.50 -12.05
N ARG A 21 -7.49 0.68 -12.62
CA ARG A 21 -8.32 -0.44 -13.08
C ARG A 21 -7.69 -1.17 -14.26
N ALA A 22 -7.20 -0.43 -15.26
CA ALA A 22 -6.54 -1.00 -16.43
C ALA A 22 -5.31 -1.83 -16.03
N PHE A 23 -4.52 -1.34 -15.08
CA PHE A 23 -3.41 -2.09 -14.49
C PHE A 23 -3.86 -3.41 -13.86
N ALA A 24 -4.85 -3.33 -12.98
CA ALA A 24 -5.35 -4.48 -12.25
C ALA A 24 -5.85 -5.58 -13.20
N VAL A 25 -6.58 -5.20 -14.25
CA VAL A 25 -7.03 -6.11 -15.32
C VAL A 25 -5.84 -6.73 -16.03
N LYS A 26 -4.88 -5.93 -16.49
CA LYS A 26 -3.69 -6.41 -17.20
C LYS A 26 -2.88 -7.41 -16.37
N VAL A 27 -2.75 -7.21 -15.06
CA VAL A 27 -2.06 -8.16 -14.16
C VAL A 27 -2.79 -9.50 -14.10
N THR A 28 -4.11 -9.49 -13.99
CA THR A 28 -4.88 -10.75 -13.94
C THR A 28 -4.97 -11.48 -15.28
N ASP A 29 -4.86 -10.76 -16.39
CA ASP A 29 -4.92 -11.36 -17.72
C ASP A 29 -3.58 -11.98 -18.15
N THR A 30 -2.46 -11.46 -17.63
CA THR A 30 -1.10 -11.90 -17.99
C THR A 30 -0.54 -12.99 -17.08
N VAL A 31 -0.98 -13.07 -15.83
CA VAL A 31 -0.51 -14.08 -14.88
C VAL A 31 -1.47 -15.26 -14.86
N ASN A 32 -0.96 -16.44 -15.22
CA ASN A 32 -1.75 -17.66 -15.25
C ASN A 32 -2.04 -18.16 -13.83
N TYR A 33 -3.24 -17.86 -13.32
CA TYR A 33 -3.75 -18.34 -12.03
C TYR A 33 -4.68 -19.57 -12.18
N ARG A 34 -4.41 -20.47 -13.14
CA ARG A 34 -5.26 -21.66 -13.45
C ARG A 34 -5.60 -22.55 -12.24
N ASP A 35 -4.85 -22.44 -11.14
CA ASP A 35 -5.02 -23.27 -9.95
C ASP A 35 -5.96 -22.62 -8.90
N SER A 36 -6.46 -21.41 -9.15
CA SER A 36 -7.12 -20.57 -8.13
C SER A 36 -8.57 -20.25 -8.52
N ASN A 37 -9.51 -21.03 -7.96
CA ASN A 37 -10.96 -20.82 -7.97
C ASN A 37 -11.39 -19.35 -8.20
N GLN A 38 -12.34 -19.11 -9.10
CA GLN A 38 -12.79 -17.80 -9.65
C GLN A 38 -12.96 -16.61 -8.66
N THR A 39 -13.02 -16.83 -7.34
CA THR A 39 -12.96 -15.79 -6.30
C THR A 39 -11.55 -15.21 -6.07
N ALA A 40 -10.49 -15.96 -6.37
CA ALA A 40 -9.10 -15.53 -6.22
C ALA A 40 -8.71 -14.48 -7.26
N ILE A 41 -9.08 -14.65 -8.53
CA ILE A 41 -8.74 -13.68 -9.60
C ILE A 41 -9.41 -12.33 -9.33
N LYS A 42 -10.71 -12.34 -8.98
CA LYS A 42 -11.42 -11.11 -8.61
C LYS A 42 -10.73 -10.39 -7.46
N LYS A 43 -10.34 -11.15 -6.41
CA LYS A 43 -9.62 -10.60 -5.27
C LYS A 43 -8.23 -10.08 -5.65
N ILE A 44 -7.46 -10.79 -6.47
CA ILE A 44 -6.12 -10.38 -6.91
C ILE A 44 -6.21 -9.08 -7.70
N ARG A 45 -7.16 -9.00 -8.65
CA ARG A 45 -7.44 -7.77 -9.40
C ARG A 45 -7.77 -6.62 -8.44
N ASP A 46 -8.64 -6.89 -7.49
CA ASP A 46 -9.11 -5.93 -6.51
C ASP A 46 -7.98 -5.43 -5.58
N ASP A 47 -7.12 -6.33 -5.11
CA ASP A 47 -5.94 -6.02 -4.31
C ASP A 47 -4.96 -5.14 -5.10
N HIS A 48 -4.70 -5.45 -6.39
CA HIS A 48 -3.86 -4.62 -7.27
C HIS A 48 -4.46 -3.24 -7.55
N PHE A 49 -5.77 -3.17 -7.76
CA PHE A 49 -6.48 -1.91 -7.94
C PHE A 49 -6.31 -1.01 -6.71
N VAL A 50 -6.56 -1.55 -5.50
CA VAL A 50 -6.42 -0.80 -4.23
C VAL A 50 -4.97 -0.36 -3.99
N SER A 51 -3.99 -1.21 -4.32
CA SER A 51 -2.57 -0.83 -4.25
C SER A 51 -2.30 0.42 -5.08
N LYS A 52 -2.70 0.41 -6.36
CA LYS A 52 -2.46 1.53 -7.28
C LYS A 52 -3.21 2.80 -6.88
N LEU A 53 -4.42 2.69 -6.35
CA LEU A 53 -5.12 3.86 -5.79
C LEU A 53 -4.32 4.53 -4.67
N GLY A 54 -3.74 3.74 -3.76
CA GLY A 54 -2.90 4.29 -2.71
C GLY A 54 -1.65 4.95 -3.25
N GLU A 55 -0.98 4.35 -4.24
CA GLU A 55 0.20 4.93 -4.86
C GLU A 55 -0.12 6.25 -5.60
N GLU A 56 -1.23 6.30 -6.34
CA GLU A 56 -1.73 7.53 -6.98
C GLU A 56 -2.07 8.61 -5.95
N ALA A 57 -2.69 8.23 -4.82
CA ALA A 57 -2.99 9.16 -3.74
C ALA A 57 -1.72 9.83 -3.20
N VAL A 58 -0.67 9.03 -2.96
CA VAL A 58 0.62 9.55 -2.51
C VAL A 58 1.25 10.45 -3.58
N ARG A 59 1.21 10.07 -4.86
CA ARG A 59 1.70 10.92 -5.95
C ARG A 59 1.02 12.29 -5.94
N ILE A 60 -0.31 12.33 -5.97
CA ILE A 60 -1.12 13.56 -5.97
C ILE A 60 -0.78 14.42 -4.76
N LEU A 61 -0.67 13.83 -3.57
CA LEU A 61 -0.37 14.55 -2.33
C LEU A 61 0.97 15.30 -2.38
N PHE A 62 2.00 14.63 -2.91
CA PHE A 62 3.36 15.15 -2.92
C PHE A 62 3.64 16.06 -4.12
N GLU A 63 3.06 15.79 -5.29
CA GLU A 63 3.05 16.73 -6.42
C GLU A 63 2.36 18.04 -6.04
N GLY A 64 1.20 17.97 -5.36
CA GLY A 64 0.51 19.15 -4.83
C GLY A 64 1.31 19.94 -3.78
N ARG A 65 2.42 19.38 -3.28
CA ARG A 65 3.40 20.03 -2.39
C ARG A 65 4.69 20.41 -3.11
N ASN A 66 4.67 20.50 -4.45
CA ASN A 66 5.81 20.82 -5.29
C ASN A 66 7.00 19.85 -5.12
N CYS A 67 6.73 18.58 -4.79
CA CYS A 67 7.77 17.55 -4.83
C CYS A 67 7.85 16.94 -6.23
N ARG A 68 9.06 16.57 -6.64
CA ARG A 68 9.26 15.73 -7.82
C ARG A 68 8.88 14.29 -7.47
N VAL A 69 7.88 13.73 -8.12
CA VAL A 69 7.45 12.35 -7.91
C VAL A 69 7.70 11.53 -9.17
N GLU A 70 8.23 10.32 -9.01
CA GLU A 70 8.39 9.33 -10.08
C GLU A 70 7.60 8.07 -9.70
N GLY A 71 6.79 7.57 -10.63
CA GLY A 71 5.77 6.53 -10.37
C GLY A 71 4.37 7.13 -10.12
N PRO A 72 3.32 6.30 -9.90
CA PRO A 72 3.37 4.84 -9.82
C PRO A 72 3.71 4.16 -11.15
N ASP A 73 4.39 3.01 -11.06
CA ASP A 73 4.73 2.22 -12.24
C ASP A 73 3.56 1.33 -12.69
N TYR A 74 3.12 1.50 -13.93
CA TYR A 74 2.05 0.73 -14.55
C TYR A 74 2.55 -0.46 -15.40
N GLY A 75 3.85 -0.73 -15.38
CA GLY A 75 4.49 -1.87 -15.99
C GLY A 75 4.06 -3.20 -15.36
N VAL A 76 3.65 -4.16 -16.19
CA VAL A 76 3.37 -5.54 -15.76
C VAL A 76 4.59 -6.38 -16.15
N TYR A 77 5.42 -6.69 -15.16
CA TYR A 77 6.66 -7.44 -15.35
C TYR A 77 6.43 -8.95 -15.30
N GLU A 78 7.14 -9.70 -16.16
CA GLU A 78 7.25 -11.15 -16.00
C GLU A 78 7.92 -11.49 -14.66
N ALA A 79 7.46 -12.56 -14.01
CA ALA A 79 7.87 -12.96 -12.65
C ALA A 79 9.40 -13.06 -12.44
N LYS A 80 10.19 -13.24 -13.51
CA LYS A 80 11.66 -13.35 -13.47
C LYS A 80 12.41 -12.01 -13.39
N ARG A 81 11.74 -10.85 -13.46
CA ARG A 81 12.37 -9.51 -13.47
C ARG A 81 11.99 -8.61 -12.30
N LYS A 82 11.33 -9.15 -11.27
CA LYS A 82 10.92 -8.34 -10.13
C LYS A 82 12.09 -8.13 -9.16
N SER A 83 13.01 -7.23 -9.51
CA SER A 83 13.80 -6.53 -8.49
C SER A 83 12.80 -5.78 -7.61
N TRP A 84 13.03 -5.76 -6.29
CA TRP A 84 12.25 -4.96 -5.37
C TRP A 84 12.40 -3.48 -5.75
N ALA A 85 11.49 -2.98 -6.59
CA ALA A 85 11.41 -1.57 -6.95
C ALA A 85 10.42 -0.93 -5.99
N ALA A 86 10.82 0.19 -5.38
CA ALA A 86 9.90 1.01 -4.61
C ALA A 86 8.71 1.43 -5.48
N ASP A 87 7.53 1.53 -4.87
CA ASP A 87 6.30 1.83 -5.61
C ASP A 87 6.35 3.24 -6.22
N ILE A 88 7.02 4.18 -5.53
CA ILE A 88 7.14 5.59 -5.90
C ILE A 88 8.49 6.15 -5.41
N LYS A 89 9.06 7.13 -6.14
CA LYS A 89 10.18 7.96 -5.68
C LYS A 89 9.75 9.41 -5.46
N ILE A 90 10.05 9.98 -4.29
CA ILE A 90 9.72 11.37 -3.94
C ILE A 90 11.02 12.14 -3.72
N ASN A 91 11.33 13.10 -4.59
CA ASN A 91 12.60 13.84 -4.60
C ASN A 91 13.82 12.89 -4.55
N GLY A 92 13.73 11.77 -5.27
CA GLY A 92 14.76 10.72 -5.29
C GLY A 92 14.70 9.73 -4.12
N LEU A 93 13.84 9.93 -3.11
CA LEU A 93 13.63 8.99 -2.02
C LEU A 93 12.71 7.85 -2.44
N GLU A 94 13.17 6.62 -2.34
CA GLU A 94 12.38 5.42 -2.58
C GLU A 94 11.38 5.17 -1.44
N VAL A 95 10.09 5.09 -1.78
CA VAL A 95 9.00 4.94 -0.83
C VAL A 95 8.11 3.76 -1.24
N ALA A 96 7.94 2.81 -0.33
CA ALA A 96 6.91 1.79 -0.47
C ALA A 96 5.55 2.33 -0.03
N VAL A 97 4.48 1.88 -0.66
CA VAL A 97 3.11 2.27 -0.31
C VAL A 97 2.34 1.03 0.12
N LYS A 98 1.72 1.08 1.30
CA LYS A 98 0.83 0.03 1.78
C LYS A 98 -0.56 0.61 1.96
N THR A 99 -1.54 -0.03 1.33
CA THR A 99 -2.93 0.43 1.34
C THR A 99 -3.84 -0.59 2.02
N GLN A 100 -4.76 -0.13 2.87
CA GLN A 100 -5.85 -0.94 3.41
C GLN A 100 -7.20 -0.28 3.11
N ARG A 101 -8.22 -1.07 2.79
CA ARG A 101 -9.60 -0.59 2.71
C ARG A 101 -10.19 -0.26 4.08
N ARG A 102 -11.03 0.77 4.15
CA ARG A 102 -11.84 1.08 5.33
C ARG A 102 -12.78 -0.07 5.68
N SER A 103 -13.44 -0.69 4.70
CA SER A 103 -14.31 -1.85 4.94
C SER A 103 -13.56 -3.05 5.54
N ALA A 104 -12.29 -3.24 5.18
CA ALA A 104 -11.43 -4.27 5.76
C ALA A 104 -10.94 -3.88 7.16
N ALA A 105 -10.58 -2.60 7.35
CA ALA A 105 -10.20 -2.06 8.65
C ALA A 105 -11.33 -2.20 9.68
N ASN A 106 -12.59 -1.98 9.29
CA ASN A 106 -13.75 -2.17 10.18
C ASN A 106 -13.91 -3.62 10.66
N ARG A 107 -13.46 -4.60 9.86
CA ARG A 107 -13.55 -6.03 10.22
C ARG A 107 -12.36 -6.52 11.04
N TYR A 108 -11.16 -6.02 10.75
CA TYR A 108 -9.91 -6.61 11.26
C TYR A 108 -9.03 -5.63 12.04
N GLY A 109 -9.46 -4.39 12.21
CA GLY A 109 -8.63 -3.29 12.69
C GLY A 109 -7.83 -2.65 11.56
N LEU A 110 -7.61 -1.34 11.70
CA LEU A 110 -6.82 -0.55 10.77
C LEU A 110 -5.34 -0.95 10.87
N SER A 111 -4.84 -1.60 9.83
CA SER A 111 -3.51 -2.19 9.78
C SER A 111 -2.98 -2.39 8.36
N TRP A 112 -1.66 -2.46 8.25
CA TRP A 112 -0.96 -2.71 7.00
C TRP A 112 -0.09 -3.95 7.12
N THR A 113 -0.25 -4.87 6.18
CA THR A 113 0.43 -6.16 6.24
C THR A 113 1.65 -6.20 5.33
N PHE A 114 2.70 -6.84 5.82
CA PHE A 114 3.94 -7.12 5.12
C PHE A 114 4.07 -8.63 4.98
N GLN A 115 4.56 -9.08 3.83
CA GLN A 115 4.74 -10.49 3.58
C GLN A 115 5.99 -10.97 4.32
N ASP A 116 5.83 -11.98 5.17
CA ASP A 116 6.90 -12.50 6.03
C ASP A 116 6.75 -14.00 6.21
N SER A 117 7.08 -14.77 5.16
CA SER A 117 7.17 -16.22 5.21
C SER A 117 8.53 -16.69 4.68
N PRO A 118 8.97 -17.92 5.02
CA PRO A 118 10.22 -18.47 4.51
C PRO A 118 10.31 -18.52 2.97
N GLU A 119 9.18 -18.74 2.30
CA GLU A 119 9.08 -18.85 0.84
C GLU A 119 8.97 -17.50 0.16
N ARG A 120 8.45 -16.49 0.87
CA ARG A 120 8.23 -15.15 0.35
C ARG A 120 8.27 -14.15 1.49
N ARG A 121 9.24 -13.24 1.44
CA ARG A 121 9.44 -12.16 2.42
C ARG A 121 9.61 -10.83 1.68
N ASP A 122 8.97 -9.77 2.18
CA ASP A 122 9.14 -8.41 1.66
C ASP A 122 10.53 -7.90 2.05
N PRO A 123 11.44 -7.60 1.09
CA PRO A 123 12.82 -7.16 1.39
C PRO A 123 12.90 -5.91 2.25
N ILE A 124 11.88 -5.05 2.20
CA ILE A 124 11.78 -3.84 3.00
C ILE A 124 11.85 -4.10 4.51
N LEU A 125 11.47 -5.32 4.96
CA LEU A 125 11.52 -5.71 6.38
C LEU A 125 12.95 -5.76 6.91
N ASP A 126 13.93 -5.96 6.02
CA ASP A 126 15.36 -6.02 6.37
C ASP A 126 16.07 -4.66 6.11
N MET A 127 15.31 -3.63 5.75
CA MET A 127 15.80 -2.29 5.42
C MET A 127 15.29 -1.25 6.43
N PRO A 128 15.91 -1.11 7.62
CA PRO A 128 15.39 -0.27 8.70
C PRO A 128 15.25 1.21 8.33
N ASP A 129 16.07 1.71 7.41
CA ASP A 129 16.03 3.09 6.92
C ASP A 129 15.16 3.29 5.66
N ALA A 130 14.56 2.23 5.11
CA ALA A 130 13.62 2.35 4.00
C ALA A 130 12.36 3.11 4.43
N TRP A 131 11.81 3.88 3.51
CA TRP A 131 10.62 4.69 3.74
C TRP A 131 9.36 3.96 3.29
N VAL A 132 8.30 4.12 4.08
CA VAL A 132 6.98 3.60 3.76
C VAL A 132 5.90 4.65 4.04
N CYS A 133 4.90 4.67 3.16
CA CYS A 133 3.68 5.43 3.28
C CYS A 133 2.51 4.49 3.56
N LEU A 134 1.78 4.77 4.64
CA LEU A 134 0.60 3.99 5.04
C LEU A 134 -0.65 4.73 4.58
N VAL A 135 -1.51 4.05 3.81
CA VAL A 135 -2.68 4.64 3.16
C VAL A 135 -3.94 3.87 3.49
N VAL A 136 -5.05 4.59 3.68
CA VAL A 136 -6.39 4.01 3.80
C VAL A 136 -7.19 4.42 2.58
N PHE A 137 -7.77 3.44 1.89
CA PHE A 137 -8.76 3.70 0.86
C PHE A 137 -10.16 3.72 1.50
N GLU A 138 -10.86 4.86 1.43
CA GLU A 138 -12.19 5.07 2.02
C GLU A 138 -13.30 4.51 1.13
N ASP A 139 -13.30 3.19 0.94
CA ASP A 139 -14.22 2.46 0.05
C ASP A 139 -15.69 2.44 0.50
N LEU A 140 -15.99 3.04 1.65
CA LEU A 140 -17.36 3.19 2.17
C LEU A 140 -17.96 4.57 1.87
N LYS A 141 -17.17 5.51 1.34
CA LYS A 141 -17.64 6.85 0.96
C LYS A 141 -18.08 6.85 -0.52
N PRO A 142 -19.02 7.76 -0.89
CA PRO A 142 -19.42 7.91 -2.29
C PRO A 142 -18.26 8.43 -3.16
N GLU A 143 -17.44 9.31 -2.59
CA GLU A 143 -16.25 9.83 -3.25
C GLU A 143 -15.08 8.86 -3.10
N THR A 144 -14.29 8.70 -4.16
CA THR A 144 -13.07 7.89 -4.10
C THR A 144 -11.97 8.73 -3.47
N GLU A 145 -11.76 8.56 -2.18
CA GLU A 145 -10.72 9.26 -1.44
C GLU A 145 -9.78 8.29 -0.70
N CYS A 146 -8.56 8.75 -0.46
CA CYS A 146 -7.59 8.05 0.36
C CYS A 146 -7.11 8.94 1.51
N LEU A 147 -6.98 8.36 2.69
CA LEU A 147 -6.34 8.96 3.85
C LEU A 147 -4.87 8.52 3.90
N ILE A 148 -3.96 9.46 3.84
CA ILE A 148 -2.52 9.21 3.73
C ILE A 148 -1.85 9.60 5.04
N TYR A 149 -1.14 8.67 5.67
CA TYR A 149 -0.35 8.94 6.87
C TYR A 149 1.04 9.48 6.52
N PRO A 150 1.66 10.26 7.43
CA PRO A 150 3.04 10.73 7.25
C PRO A 150 4.00 9.60 6.93
N LEU A 151 5.00 9.87 6.09
CA LEU A 151 6.06 8.89 5.83
C LEU A 151 6.77 8.49 7.12
N ARG A 152 7.07 7.21 7.22
CA ARG A 152 7.85 6.63 8.32
C ARG A 152 8.93 5.73 7.77
N LYS A 153 10.04 5.65 8.48
CA LYS A 153 11.03 4.60 8.26
C LYS A 153 10.53 3.29 8.84
N ILE A 154 10.92 2.17 8.24
CA ILE A 154 10.57 0.83 8.74
C ILE A 154 10.92 0.65 10.22
N LYS A 155 12.10 1.10 10.64
CA LYS A 155 12.53 1.03 12.04
C LYS A 155 11.67 1.82 13.03
N GLN A 156 10.81 2.72 12.54
CA GLN A 156 9.88 3.48 13.37
C GLN A 156 8.52 2.78 13.50
N LEU A 157 8.27 1.71 12.76
CA LEU A 157 7.02 0.96 12.83
C LEU A 157 7.11 -0.15 13.88
N ILE A 158 5.97 -0.46 14.49
CA ILE A 158 5.83 -1.57 15.42
C ILE A 158 5.13 -2.70 14.69
N PHE A 159 5.87 -3.78 14.45
CA PHE A 159 5.37 -4.99 13.80
C PHE A 159 4.82 -5.96 14.83
N GLU A 160 3.63 -6.48 14.56
CA GLU A 160 2.92 -7.45 15.39
C GLU A 160 2.42 -8.61 14.54
N ALA A 161 2.03 -9.70 15.22
CA ALA A 161 1.36 -10.81 14.55
C ALA A 161 -0.01 -10.35 14.00
N PRO A 162 -0.42 -10.83 12.80
CA PRO A 162 -1.72 -10.50 12.25
C PRO A 162 -2.84 -11.14 13.07
N ARG A 163 -3.92 -10.37 13.32
CA ARG A 163 -5.13 -10.82 14.05
C ARG A 163 -5.81 -12.05 13.42
N LEU A 164 -5.64 -12.26 12.11
CA LEU A 164 -6.13 -13.47 11.45
C LEU A 164 -5.12 -14.61 11.65
N THR A 165 -5.49 -15.61 12.43
CA THR A 165 -4.65 -16.78 12.77
C THR A 165 -4.02 -17.46 11.55
N LYS A 166 -4.76 -17.59 10.44
CA LYS A 166 -4.26 -18.16 9.18
C LYS A 166 -3.12 -17.39 8.52
N LEU A 167 -2.87 -16.14 8.93
CA LEU A 167 -1.80 -15.28 8.42
C LEU A 167 -0.57 -15.27 9.35
N VAL A 168 -0.69 -15.78 10.58
CA VAL A 168 0.43 -15.87 11.52
C VAL A 168 1.52 -16.76 10.91
N GLY A 169 2.77 -16.30 10.99
CA GLY A 169 3.93 -16.96 10.35
C GLY A 169 4.01 -16.79 8.83
N LYS A 170 3.06 -16.06 8.22
CA LYS A 170 3.09 -15.72 6.79
C LYS A 170 3.19 -14.23 6.52
N LYS A 171 2.76 -13.42 7.49
CA LYS A 171 2.71 -11.97 7.41
C LYS A 171 2.99 -11.36 8.77
N GLN A 172 3.52 -10.14 8.74
CA GLN A 172 3.52 -9.22 9.88
C GLN A 172 2.54 -8.08 9.60
N ALA A 173 2.01 -7.47 10.66
CA ALA A 173 1.07 -6.36 10.56
C ALA A 173 1.53 -5.17 11.39
N VAL A 174 1.28 -3.98 10.87
CA VAL A 174 1.45 -2.72 11.60
C VAL A 174 0.08 -2.16 11.90
N TYR A 175 -0.29 -2.03 13.17
CA TYR A 175 -1.60 -1.55 13.61
C TYR A 175 -1.58 -0.06 13.92
N LEU A 176 -2.54 0.70 13.39
CA LEU A 176 -2.61 2.14 13.66
C LEU A 176 -2.75 2.44 15.16
N GLU A 177 -3.60 1.69 15.85
CA GLU A 177 -3.81 1.80 17.30
C GLU A 177 -2.49 1.73 18.08
N ARG A 178 -1.59 0.82 17.67
CA ARG A 178 -0.29 0.65 18.29
C ARG A 178 0.63 1.84 17.98
N LEU A 179 0.62 2.32 16.75
CA LEU A 179 1.41 3.50 16.37
C LEU A 179 0.96 4.75 17.13
N ILE A 180 -0.34 4.95 17.32
CA ILE A 180 -0.88 6.08 18.11
C ILE A 180 -0.50 5.95 19.58
N THR A 181 -0.71 4.77 20.18
CA THR A 181 -0.41 4.52 21.61
C THR A 181 1.07 4.77 21.95
N ASN A 182 1.97 4.58 20.98
CA ASN A 182 3.41 4.80 21.15
C ASN A 182 3.88 6.17 20.61
N GLY A 183 2.96 7.09 20.27
CA GLY A 183 3.29 8.45 19.82
C GLY A 183 3.97 8.52 18.45
N ILE A 184 3.87 7.47 17.62
CA ILE A 184 4.43 7.44 16.26
C ILE A 184 3.53 8.21 15.29
N PHE A 185 2.21 8.15 15.49
CA PHE A 185 1.23 8.98 14.81
C PHE A 185 0.37 9.74 15.81
N GLU A 186 -0.08 10.92 15.39
CA GLU A 186 -1.05 11.71 16.14
C GLU A 186 -2.46 11.11 16.00
N LYS A 187 -3.34 11.44 16.96
CA LYS A 187 -4.75 11.01 16.95
C LYS A 187 -5.55 11.74 15.89
#